data_AF-A0A7J9ZJS3-F1
#
_entry.id   AF-A0A7J9ZJS3-F1
#
_cell.length_a   1.000
_cell.length_b   1.000
_cell.length_c   1.000
_cell.angle_alpha   90.00
_cell.angle_beta   90.00
_cell.angle_gamma   90.00
#
_symmetry.space_group_name_H-M   'P 1'
#
loop_
_entity.id
_entity.type
_entity.pdbx_description
1 polymer ?
#
loop_
_entity_poly.entity_id
_entity_poly.type
_entity_poly.pdbx_seq_one_letter_code
_entity_poly.pdbx_strand_id
1 'polypeptide(L)'
;MVAGIKRRLTTAAYGAAWAGVRKVPEPAGRWVFARIADAAWRRRGKGVTRLEANLRRVLGPNASEARLRAVSRAGMRSYMRYFYEFFRLPELGEERILTSVRDLGTYRILETLREGRGVVAALPHMGNYDHAGAYIALSGAPFTTVAERLEPASLYDRFVATREELGMEVLPLDKGAGTVGALARRLRAGGLVCLLADRDLGSNGVEVEFFGEPARVPAGPAALALQTGAALLPASLWYEGRNWVIRVQDEIPVPDSGTRTEKVQAMMQALTRVFEQEIAAHPQDWHMLQRVFTADLDPARAPRPESARPDEDAATGESDADADADADADADADADADPEPEPEIDGETGEDTPAPAEDRVTAGGSGPVP
;
A
#
# COMPACT_ATOMS: atom_id res chain seq x y z
N MET A 1 -25.56 13.51 -13.71
CA MET A 1 -25.00 13.70 -15.08
C MET A 1 -23.52 14.12 -15.07
N VAL A 2 -23.14 15.15 -14.29
CA VAL A 2 -21.74 15.66 -14.18
C VAL A 2 -20.75 14.61 -13.65
N ALA A 3 -21.12 13.82 -12.63
CA ALA A 3 -20.28 12.75 -12.10
C ALA A 3 -20.01 11.61 -13.11
N GLY A 4 -20.96 11.33 -14.01
CA GLY A 4 -20.79 10.34 -15.09
C GLY A 4 -19.86 10.83 -16.20
N ILE A 5 -19.87 12.14 -16.48
CA ILE A 5 -18.96 12.79 -17.44
C ILE A 5 -17.54 12.84 -16.89
N LYS A 6 -17.36 13.23 -15.62
CA LYS A 6 -16.06 13.20 -14.94
C LYS A 6 -15.45 11.80 -14.94
N ARG A 7 -16.22 10.76 -14.60
CA ARG A 7 -15.77 9.36 -14.61
C ARG A 7 -15.32 8.89 -15.99
N ARG A 8 -16.10 9.20 -17.03
CA ARG A 8 -15.75 8.85 -18.43
C ARG A 8 -14.51 9.60 -18.93
N LEU A 9 -14.34 10.87 -18.56
CA LEU A 9 -13.14 11.66 -18.89
C LEU A 9 -11.91 11.13 -18.16
N THR A 10 -12.03 10.75 -16.89
CA THR A 10 -10.97 10.10 -16.12
C THR A 10 -10.56 8.78 -16.76
N THR A 11 -11.52 7.89 -17.07
CA THR A 11 -11.23 6.61 -17.76
C THR A 11 -10.58 6.83 -19.14
N ALA A 12 -11.03 7.80 -19.93
CA ALA A 12 -10.45 8.12 -21.23
C ALA A 12 -9.04 8.70 -21.11
N ALA A 13 -8.79 9.58 -20.15
CA ALA A 13 -7.47 10.14 -19.86
C ALA A 13 -6.50 9.06 -19.38
N TYR A 14 -6.94 8.15 -18.51
CA TYR A 14 -6.15 6.99 -18.08
C TYR A 14 -5.87 6.04 -19.25
N GLY A 15 -6.87 5.73 -20.09
CA GLY A 15 -6.68 4.89 -21.26
C GLY A 15 -5.70 5.49 -22.28
N ALA A 16 -5.79 6.80 -22.53
CA ALA A 16 -4.89 7.53 -23.41
C ALA A 16 -3.48 7.65 -22.83
N ALA A 17 -3.34 7.86 -21.52
CA ALA A 17 -2.04 7.83 -20.84
C ALA A 17 -1.39 6.44 -20.99
N TRP A 18 -2.14 5.37 -20.78
CA TRP A 18 -1.61 4.00 -20.84
C TRP A 18 -1.14 3.60 -22.25
N ALA A 19 -1.89 3.97 -23.29
CA ALA A 19 -1.54 3.66 -24.68
C ALA A 19 -0.51 4.64 -25.27
N GLY A 20 -0.51 5.89 -24.81
CA GLY A 20 0.33 6.96 -25.34
C GLY A 20 1.71 7.04 -24.69
N VAL A 21 1.79 6.92 -23.35
CA VAL A 21 3.04 7.13 -22.59
C VAL A 21 4.12 6.13 -22.97
N ARG A 22 3.70 4.89 -23.27
CA ARG A 22 4.53 3.79 -23.78
C ARG A 22 5.38 4.19 -25.00
N LYS A 23 4.76 4.85 -25.97
CA LYS A 23 5.37 5.21 -27.26
C LYS A 23 6.20 6.49 -27.24
N VAL A 24 6.18 7.25 -26.14
CA VAL A 24 6.90 8.53 -26.04
C VAL A 24 8.37 8.27 -25.68
N PRO A 25 9.34 8.89 -26.39
CA PRO A 25 10.75 8.81 -26.01
C PRO A 25 10.97 9.18 -24.55
N GLU A 26 11.82 8.41 -23.86
CA GLU A 26 11.97 8.53 -22.40
C GLU A 26 12.25 9.95 -21.89
N PRO A 27 13.18 10.71 -22.50
CA PRO A 27 13.46 12.08 -22.03
C PRO A 27 12.24 12.99 -22.15
N ALA A 28 11.43 12.84 -23.21
CA ALA A 28 10.22 13.64 -23.41
C ALA A 28 9.14 13.27 -22.39
N GLY A 29 8.91 11.97 -22.16
CA GLY A 29 7.94 11.50 -21.17
C GLY A 29 8.28 11.98 -19.75
N ARG A 30 9.55 11.81 -19.33
CA ARG A 30 10.03 12.33 -18.04
C ARG A 30 9.86 13.85 -17.92
N TRP A 31 10.15 14.59 -19.00
CA TRP A 31 9.95 16.04 -19.02
C TRP A 31 8.48 16.43 -18.84
N VAL A 32 7.56 15.79 -19.56
CA VAL A 32 6.11 16.05 -19.47
C VAL A 32 5.60 15.79 -18.05
N PHE A 33 5.90 14.62 -17.48
CA PHE A 33 5.46 14.29 -16.11
C PHE A 33 6.07 15.21 -15.06
N ALA A 34 7.32 15.65 -15.23
CA ALA A 34 7.93 16.66 -14.36
C ALA A 34 7.22 18.03 -14.46
N ARG A 35 6.71 18.41 -15.64
CA ARG A 35 5.90 19.64 -15.80
C ARG A 35 4.52 19.51 -15.18
N ILE A 36 3.87 18.35 -15.31
CA ILE A 36 2.60 18.05 -14.64
C ILE A 36 2.79 18.14 -13.12
N ALA A 37 3.85 17.52 -12.58
CA ALA A 37 4.22 17.62 -11.17
C ALA A 37 4.41 19.07 -10.72
N ASP A 38 5.20 19.86 -11.46
CA ASP A 38 5.45 21.26 -11.13
C ASP A 38 4.18 22.12 -11.20
N ALA A 39 3.24 21.80 -12.08
CA ALA A 39 1.96 22.49 -12.19
C ALA A 39 1.03 22.13 -11.01
N ALA A 40 0.89 20.84 -10.70
CA ALA A 40 0.11 20.36 -9.56
C ALA A 40 0.64 20.91 -8.23
N TRP A 41 1.96 20.86 -8.02
CA TRP A 41 2.63 21.43 -6.86
C TRP A 41 2.38 22.94 -6.71
N ARG A 42 2.42 23.69 -7.83
CA ARG A 42 2.13 25.15 -7.80
C ARG A 42 0.68 25.45 -7.45
N ARG A 43 -0.27 24.62 -7.89
CA ARG A 43 -1.70 24.76 -7.53
C ARG A 43 -1.97 24.48 -6.05
N ARG A 44 -1.10 23.69 -5.41
CA ARG A 44 -1.15 23.41 -3.97
C ARG A 44 -2.53 22.90 -3.50
N GLY A 45 -3.11 21.97 -4.26
CA GLY A 45 -4.38 21.33 -3.91
C GLY A 45 -4.29 20.46 -2.64
N LYS A 46 -5.37 19.73 -2.32
CA LYS A 46 -5.48 18.93 -1.09
C LYS A 46 -4.33 17.92 -0.96
N GLY A 47 -4.02 17.16 -2.01
CA GLY A 47 -2.93 16.16 -2.00
C GLY A 47 -1.56 16.77 -1.73
N VAL A 48 -1.24 17.92 -2.32
CA VAL A 48 0.04 18.63 -2.07
C VAL A 48 0.09 19.17 -0.65
N THR A 49 -1.03 19.68 -0.13
CA THR A 49 -1.11 20.20 1.25
C THR A 49 -0.95 19.09 2.28
N ARG A 50 -1.55 17.92 2.03
CA ARG A 50 -1.38 16.70 2.85
C ARG A 50 0.06 16.18 2.79
N LEU A 51 0.65 16.12 1.60
CA LEU A 51 2.07 15.81 1.43
C LEU A 51 2.96 16.76 2.24
N GLU A 52 2.70 18.07 2.19
CA GLU A 52 3.43 19.07 2.99
C GLU A 52 3.22 18.88 4.50
N ALA A 53 2.02 18.50 4.94
CA ALA A 53 1.75 18.20 6.35
C ALA A 53 2.54 16.96 6.83
N ASN A 54 2.56 15.90 6.03
CA ASN A 54 3.34 14.69 6.32
C ASN A 54 4.85 14.99 6.33
N LEU A 55 5.35 15.66 5.28
CA LEU A 55 6.78 16.00 5.17
C LEU A 55 7.25 16.94 6.28
N ARG A 56 6.38 17.79 6.85
CA ARG A 56 6.74 18.63 7.98
C ARG A 56 7.14 17.80 9.21
N ARG A 57 6.49 16.66 9.44
CA ARG A 57 6.85 15.73 10.54
C ARG A 57 8.18 15.05 10.28
N VAL A 58 8.42 14.64 9.03
CA VAL A 58 9.70 14.05 8.60
C VAL A 58 10.86 15.04 8.73
N LEU A 59 10.67 16.29 8.32
CA LEU A 59 11.70 17.33 8.35
C LEU A 59 11.90 17.95 9.74
N GLY A 60 10.95 17.73 10.65
CA GLY A 60 10.94 18.26 12.00
C GLY A 60 10.45 19.71 12.10
N PRO A 61 10.14 20.18 13.33
CA PRO A 61 9.47 21.46 13.58
C PRO A 61 10.32 22.69 13.20
N ASN A 62 11.64 22.52 13.09
CA ASN A 62 12.57 23.61 12.77
C ASN A 62 12.81 23.77 11.26
N ALA A 63 12.19 22.95 10.42
CA ALA A 63 12.36 23.05 8.98
C ALA A 63 11.72 24.35 8.45
N SER A 64 12.49 25.11 7.66
CA SER A 64 11.95 26.33 7.03
C SER A 64 10.88 25.99 5.99
N GLU A 65 9.93 26.91 5.79
CA GLU A 65 8.93 26.77 4.73
C GLU A 65 9.59 26.65 3.34
N ALA A 66 10.71 27.32 3.10
CA ALA A 66 11.47 27.17 1.86
C ALA A 66 12.00 25.72 1.67
N ARG A 67 12.49 25.09 2.74
CA ARG A 67 12.94 23.68 2.71
C ARG A 67 11.77 22.75 2.48
N LEU A 68 10.65 22.93 3.20
CA LEU A 68 9.45 22.13 3.01
C LEU A 68 8.94 22.21 1.57
N ARG A 69 8.82 23.43 1.03
CA ARG A 69 8.39 23.67 -0.36
C ARG A 69 9.34 23.04 -1.38
N ALA A 70 10.66 23.07 -1.13
CA ALA A 70 11.62 22.43 -2.02
C ALA A 70 11.48 20.90 -2.01
N VAL A 71 11.33 20.28 -0.83
CA VAL A 71 11.15 18.84 -0.70
C VAL A 71 9.80 18.40 -1.23
N SER A 72 8.70 19.11 -0.96
CA SER A 72 7.38 18.77 -1.50
C SER A 72 7.32 18.88 -3.02
N ARG A 73 8.06 19.82 -3.63
CA ARG A 73 8.21 19.90 -5.09
C ARG A 73 8.96 18.70 -5.65
N ALA A 74 10.06 18.29 -5.00
CA ALA A 74 10.79 17.09 -5.38
C ALA A 74 9.92 15.84 -5.20
N GLY A 75 9.12 15.80 -4.12
CA GLY A 75 8.11 14.80 -3.82
C GLY A 75 7.11 14.60 -4.93
N MET A 76 6.46 15.68 -5.37
CA MET A 76 5.51 15.62 -6.49
C MET A 76 6.17 15.15 -7.80
N ARG A 77 7.44 15.50 -8.04
CA ARG A 77 8.18 15.00 -9.21
C ARG A 77 8.51 13.52 -9.09
N SER A 78 8.87 13.04 -7.90
CA SER A 78 9.11 11.62 -7.63
C SER A 78 7.83 10.79 -7.76
N TYR A 79 6.73 11.28 -7.20
CA TYR A 79 5.40 10.68 -7.33
C TYR A 79 4.95 10.56 -8.79
N MET A 80 5.11 11.63 -9.58
CA MET A 80 4.78 11.58 -11.01
C MET A 80 5.76 10.73 -11.83
N ARG A 81 7.02 10.59 -11.37
CA ARG A 81 7.97 9.64 -11.97
C ARG A 81 7.50 8.20 -11.78
N TYR A 82 6.97 7.84 -10.59
CA TYR A 82 6.44 6.51 -10.34
C TYR A 82 5.34 6.14 -11.36
N PHE A 83 4.31 6.96 -11.54
CA PHE A 83 3.25 6.66 -12.52
C PHE A 83 3.77 6.58 -13.96
N TYR A 84 4.65 7.51 -14.33
CA TYR A 84 5.27 7.49 -15.65
C TYR A 84 6.00 6.16 -15.92
N GLU A 85 6.80 5.72 -14.95
CA GLU A 85 7.58 4.50 -15.06
C GLU A 85 6.69 3.27 -14.99
N PHE A 86 5.67 3.25 -14.13
CA PHE A 86 4.69 2.17 -14.05
C PHE A 86 4.02 1.90 -15.41
N PHE A 87 3.55 2.94 -16.11
CA PHE A 87 2.93 2.77 -17.43
C PHE A 87 3.88 2.22 -18.50
N ARG A 88 5.18 2.50 -18.37
CA ARG A 88 6.23 2.04 -19.31
C ARG A 88 6.89 0.75 -18.88
N LEU A 89 6.69 0.29 -17.65
CA LEU A 89 7.44 -0.83 -17.07
C LEU A 89 7.38 -2.11 -17.93
N PRO A 90 6.21 -2.50 -18.50
CA PRO A 90 6.14 -3.66 -19.39
C PRO A 90 6.97 -3.53 -20.69
N GLU A 91 7.38 -2.32 -21.08
CA GLU A 91 8.18 -2.07 -22.28
C GLU A 91 9.67 -1.84 -21.99
N LEU A 92 10.10 -1.81 -20.72
CA LEU A 92 11.52 -1.60 -20.39
C LEU A 92 12.40 -2.78 -20.84
N GLY A 93 11.83 -4.00 -20.87
CA GLY A 93 12.55 -5.25 -21.14
C GLY A 93 13.32 -5.76 -19.91
N GLU A 94 13.48 -7.08 -19.81
CA GLU A 94 14.08 -7.76 -18.66
C GLU A 94 15.50 -7.29 -18.36
N GLU A 95 16.35 -7.20 -19.39
CA GLU A 95 17.75 -6.76 -19.26
C GLU A 95 17.81 -5.39 -18.55
N ARG A 96 16.99 -4.44 -19.00
CA ARG A 96 17.02 -3.09 -18.45
C ARG A 96 16.48 -3.03 -17.02
N ILE A 97 15.46 -3.82 -16.71
CA ILE A 97 14.94 -3.94 -15.33
C ILE A 97 16.06 -4.45 -14.42
N LEU A 98 16.78 -5.50 -14.82
CA LEU A 98 17.85 -6.09 -14.02
C LEU A 98 19.08 -5.18 -13.88
N THR A 99 19.50 -4.48 -14.93
CA THR A 99 20.74 -3.67 -14.89
C THR A 99 20.56 -2.27 -14.29
N SER A 100 19.34 -1.83 -14.04
CA SER A 100 19.05 -0.46 -13.57
C SER A 100 18.76 -0.37 -12.07
N VAL A 101 18.72 -1.51 -11.38
CA VAL A 101 18.59 -1.59 -9.92
C VAL A 101 19.96 -1.57 -9.27
N ARG A 102 20.13 -0.67 -8.30
CA ARG A 102 21.14 -0.78 -7.27
C ARG A 102 20.56 -1.63 -6.13
N ASP A 103 21.01 -2.86 -6.06
CA ASP A 103 20.56 -3.82 -5.06
C ASP A 103 21.40 -3.72 -3.78
N LEU A 104 20.74 -3.41 -2.67
CA LEU A 104 21.30 -3.28 -1.33
C LEU A 104 20.62 -4.24 -0.35
N GLY A 105 20.32 -5.48 -0.76
CA GLY A 105 19.97 -6.52 0.20
C GLY A 105 19.01 -7.62 -0.26
N THR A 106 18.59 -7.69 -1.52
CA THR A 106 17.59 -8.70 -1.92
C THR A 106 18.08 -10.14 -1.72
N TYR A 107 19.39 -10.36 -1.62
CA TYR A 107 19.98 -11.64 -1.23
C TYR A 107 19.36 -12.20 0.06
N ARG A 108 18.99 -11.35 1.04
CA ARG A 108 18.32 -11.77 2.28
C ARG A 108 17.01 -12.49 1.99
N ILE A 109 16.19 -11.92 1.10
CA ILE A 109 14.93 -12.53 0.65
C ILE A 109 15.24 -13.86 -0.04
N LEU A 110 16.14 -13.84 -1.04
CA LEU A 110 16.44 -15.01 -1.85
C LEU A 110 17.03 -16.17 -1.04
N GLU A 111 17.90 -15.88 -0.06
CA GLU A 111 18.49 -16.88 0.83
C GLU A 111 17.44 -17.48 1.77
N THR A 112 16.60 -16.66 2.42
CA THR A 112 15.53 -17.17 3.29
C THR A 112 14.55 -18.06 2.52
N LEU A 113 14.19 -17.70 1.28
CA LEU A 113 13.34 -18.53 0.43
C LEU A 113 14.02 -19.85 0.04
N ARG A 114 15.33 -19.84 -0.25
CA ARG A 114 16.11 -21.07 -0.54
C ARG A 114 16.17 -22.03 0.65
N GLU A 115 16.10 -21.52 1.88
CA GLU A 115 15.98 -22.31 3.10
C GLU A 115 14.57 -22.90 3.31
N GLY A 116 13.62 -22.61 2.40
CA GLY A 116 12.24 -23.08 2.48
C GLY A 116 11.37 -22.29 3.47
N ARG A 117 11.88 -21.17 3.99
CA ARG A 117 11.15 -20.29 4.92
C ARG A 117 10.49 -19.16 4.13
N GLY A 118 9.19 -18.97 4.33
CA GLY A 118 8.46 -17.88 3.71
C GLY A 118 8.96 -16.51 4.17
N VAL A 119 8.76 -15.50 3.34
CA VAL A 119 9.18 -14.11 3.62
C VAL A 119 8.00 -13.17 3.45
N VAL A 120 7.79 -12.32 4.46
CA VAL A 120 6.98 -11.11 4.36
C VAL A 120 7.94 -9.94 4.15
N ALA A 121 7.99 -9.40 2.93
CA ALA A 121 8.70 -8.16 2.64
C ALA A 121 7.74 -6.97 2.84
N ALA A 122 7.97 -6.17 3.87
CA ALA A 122 7.12 -5.03 4.21
C ALA A 122 7.82 -3.72 3.84
N LEU A 123 7.12 -2.82 3.15
CA LEU A 123 7.72 -1.61 2.59
C LEU A 123 6.78 -0.39 2.71
N PRO A 124 7.32 0.84 2.79
CA PRO A 124 6.50 2.04 2.71
C PRO A 124 6.14 2.36 1.24
N HIS A 125 5.18 3.28 1.04
CA HIS A 125 4.87 3.82 -0.30
C HIS A 125 5.99 4.78 -0.75
N MET A 126 7.16 4.22 -1.04
CA MET A 126 8.37 4.96 -1.42
C MET A 126 8.94 4.45 -2.74
N GLY A 127 9.52 5.34 -3.55
CA GLY A 127 10.25 4.97 -4.76
C GLY A 127 9.38 4.33 -5.85
N ASN A 128 9.79 3.14 -6.34
CA ASN A 128 9.04 2.40 -7.36
C ASN A 128 8.91 0.92 -6.97
N TYR A 129 7.84 0.59 -6.26
CA TYR A 129 7.57 -0.77 -5.80
C TYR A 129 7.16 -1.72 -6.93
N ASP A 130 6.61 -1.22 -8.03
CA ASP A 130 6.34 -2.06 -9.20
C ASP A 130 7.62 -2.45 -9.94
N HIS A 131 8.56 -1.52 -10.10
CA HIS A 131 9.89 -1.83 -10.66
C HIS A 131 10.66 -2.78 -9.75
N ALA A 132 10.61 -2.56 -8.43
CA ALA A 132 11.22 -3.48 -7.46
C ALA A 132 10.57 -4.88 -7.51
N GLY A 133 9.25 -4.94 -7.67
CA GLY A 133 8.50 -6.17 -7.86
C GLY A 133 8.92 -6.93 -9.12
N ALA A 134 9.01 -6.24 -10.26
CA ALA A 134 9.49 -6.84 -11.51
C ALA A 134 10.93 -7.35 -11.38
N TYR A 135 11.81 -6.57 -10.73
CA TYR A 135 13.20 -6.96 -10.48
C TYR A 135 13.29 -8.25 -9.64
N ILE A 136 12.56 -8.35 -8.52
CA ILE A 136 12.66 -9.51 -7.64
C ILE A 136 12.02 -10.77 -8.27
N ALA A 137 10.94 -10.58 -9.05
CA ALA A 137 10.33 -11.66 -9.83
C ALA A 137 11.30 -12.22 -10.88
N LEU A 138 11.94 -11.35 -11.67
CA LEU A 138 12.97 -11.73 -12.64
C LEU A 138 14.23 -12.32 -11.97
N SER A 139 14.51 -11.95 -10.72
CA SER A 139 15.60 -12.50 -9.92
C SER A 139 15.27 -13.88 -9.32
N GLY A 140 14.13 -14.48 -9.68
CA GLY A 140 13.75 -15.84 -9.32
C GLY A 140 12.81 -15.95 -8.10
N ALA A 141 12.21 -14.85 -7.66
CA ALA A 141 11.27 -14.84 -6.54
C ALA A 141 9.95 -14.16 -6.93
N PRO A 142 9.09 -14.82 -7.75
CA PRO A 142 7.72 -14.38 -7.93
C PRO A 142 7.00 -14.35 -6.58
N PHE A 143 6.07 -13.43 -6.41
CA PHE A 143 5.48 -13.15 -5.10
C PHE A 143 4.00 -12.83 -5.19
N THR A 144 3.35 -12.95 -4.04
CA THR A 144 1.96 -12.55 -3.85
C THR A 144 1.89 -11.19 -3.14
N THR A 145 1.03 -10.30 -3.60
CA THR A 145 0.72 -9.01 -2.95
C THR A 145 -0.79 -8.83 -2.85
N VAL A 146 -1.21 -7.77 -2.17
CA VAL A 146 -2.59 -7.31 -2.13
C VAL A 146 -2.73 -5.96 -2.81
N ALA A 147 -3.87 -5.72 -3.44
CA ALA A 147 -4.24 -4.41 -3.99
C ALA A 147 -5.67 -4.06 -3.62
N GLU A 148 -5.89 -2.82 -3.20
CA GLU A 148 -7.22 -2.25 -3.01
C GLU A 148 -7.99 -2.20 -4.35
N ARG A 149 -9.30 -2.44 -4.29
CA ARG A 149 -10.17 -2.33 -5.46
C ARG A 149 -10.37 -0.85 -5.82
N LEU A 150 -9.68 -0.42 -6.88
CA LEU A 150 -9.81 0.93 -7.40
C LEU A 150 -11.09 1.07 -8.22
N GLU A 151 -11.79 2.18 -8.03
CA GLU A 151 -12.85 2.62 -8.93
C GLU A 151 -12.31 3.58 -10.01
N PRO A 152 -12.72 3.44 -11.29
CA PRO A 152 -13.64 2.42 -11.81
C PRO A 152 -12.99 1.03 -11.91
N ALA A 153 -13.75 -0.06 -11.77
CA ALA A 153 -13.25 -1.44 -11.87
C ALA A 153 -12.30 -1.70 -13.07
N SER A 154 -12.60 -1.13 -14.24
CA SER A 154 -11.72 -1.22 -15.43
C SER A 154 -10.29 -0.70 -15.21
N LEU A 155 -10.09 0.23 -14.28
CA LEU A 155 -8.79 0.74 -13.88
C LEU A 155 -8.07 -0.30 -13.01
N TYR A 156 -8.76 -0.85 -12.02
CA TYR A 156 -8.25 -1.94 -11.18
C TYR A 156 -7.78 -3.13 -12.02
N ASP A 157 -8.62 -3.61 -12.94
CA ASP A 157 -8.30 -4.74 -13.82
C ASP A 157 -7.01 -4.50 -14.61
N ARG A 158 -6.79 -3.26 -15.07
CA ARG A 158 -5.61 -2.89 -15.83
C ARG A 158 -4.33 -2.82 -14.99
N PHE A 159 -4.45 -2.34 -13.74
CA PHE A 159 -3.35 -2.37 -12.77
C PHE A 159 -2.96 -3.80 -12.42
N VAL A 160 -3.95 -4.67 -12.18
CA VAL A 160 -3.73 -6.09 -11.88
C VAL A 160 -3.06 -6.78 -13.05
N ALA A 161 -3.62 -6.68 -14.26
CA ALA A 161 -3.06 -7.31 -15.45
C ALA A 161 -1.60 -6.88 -15.71
N THR A 162 -1.29 -5.59 -15.48
CA THR A 162 0.09 -5.09 -15.65
C THR A 162 1.05 -5.69 -14.62
N ARG A 163 0.62 -5.92 -13.38
CA ARG A 163 1.45 -6.55 -12.34
C ARG A 163 1.61 -8.05 -12.57
N GLU A 164 0.58 -8.71 -13.07
CA GLU A 164 0.63 -10.12 -13.46
C GLU A 164 1.58 -10.34 -14.65
N GLU A 165 1.59 -9.44 -15.64
CA GLU A 165 2.59 -9.43 -16.73
C GLU A 165 4.05 -9.30 -16.20
N LEU A 166 4.24 -8.72 -15.02
CA LEU A 166 5.54 -8.53 -14.36
C LEU A 166 5.90 -9.66 -13.38
N GLY A 167 5.11 -10.74 -13.33
CA GLY A 167 5.39 -11.92 -12.50
C GLY A 167 4.86 -11.84 -11.06
N MET A 168 3.89 -10.96 -10.78
CA MET A 168 3.25 -10.83 -9.47
C MET A 168 1.89 -11.54 -9.44
N GLU A 169 1.56 -12.19 -8.33
CA GLU A 169 0.17 -12.59 -8.03
C GLU A 169 -0.48 -11.47 -7.20
N VAL A 170 -1.56 -10.86 -7.70
CA VAL A 170 -2.24 -9.77 -7.00
C VAL A 170 -3.60 -10.24 -6.48
N LEU A 171 -3.72 -10.31 -5.15
CA LEU A 171 -4.99 -10.61 -4.50
C LEU A 171 -5.77 -9.32 -4.22
N PRO A 172 -7.10 -9.31 -4.39
CA PRO A 172 -7.92 -8.19 -3.93
C PRO A 172 -7.83 -8.05 -2.41
N LEU A 173 -7.69 -6.81 -1.95
CA LEU A 173 -7.85 -6.47 -0.54
C LEU A 173 -9.34 -6.50 -0.19
N ASP A 174 -9.84 -7.68 0.15
CA ASP A 174 -11.20 -7.86 0.64
C ASP A 174 -11.18 -7.93 2.18
N LYS A 175 -12.19 -7.39 2.86
CA LYS A 175 -12.31 -7.40 4.34
C LYS A 175 -12.50 -8.81 4.94
N GLY A 176 -12.57 -9.85 4.10
CA GLY A 176 -12.82 -11.24 4.51
C GLY A 176 -11.56 -12.06 4.80
N ALA A 177 -11.73 -13.21 5.46
CA ALA A 177 -10.64 -14.13 5.82
C ALA A 177 -9.94 -14.80 4.61
N GLY A 178 -10.52 -14.71 3.40
CA GLY A 178 -10.04 -15.37 2.19
C GLY A 178 -8.64 -14.92 1.77
N THR A 179 -8.41 -13.62 1.65
CA THR A 179 -7.11 -13.04 1.23
C THR A 179 -6.02 -13.34 2.25
N VAL A 180 -6.26 -13.09 3.55
CA VAL A 180 -5.30 -13.40 4.62
C VAL A 180 -4.95 -14.89 4.65
N GLY A 181 -5.96 -15.77 4.49
CA GLY A 181 -5.75 -17.21 4.41
C GLY A 181 -4.90 -17.62 3.20
N ALA A 182 -5.09 -16.99 2.05
CA ALA A 182 -4.28 -17.23 0.85
C ALA A 182 -2.82 -16.83 1.07
N LEU A 183 -2.57 -15.61 1.57
CA LEU A 183 -1.22 -15.15 1.90
C LEU A 183 -0.52 -16.09 2.88
N ALA A 184 -1.22 -16.51 3.94
CA ALA A 184 -0.66 -17.44 4.91
C ALA A 184 -0.31 -18.81 4.33
N ARG A 185 -1.06 -19.30 3.32
CA ARG A 185 -0.71 -20.52 2.57
C ARG A 185 0.54 -20.34 1.73
N ARG A 186 0.68 -19.20 1.04
CA ARG A 186 1.88 -18.88 0.23
C ARG A 186 3.13 -18.84 1.11
N LEU A 187 3.05 -18.17 2.26
CA LEU A 187 4.15 -18.09 3.23
C LEU A 187 4.55 -19.46 3.80
N ARG A 188 3.57 -20.30 4.19
CA ARG A 188 3.85 -21.66 4.68
C ARG A 188 4.48 -22.56 3.61
N ALA A 189 4.26 -22.26 2.34
CA ALA A 189 4.89 -22.98 1.22
C ALA A 189 6.31 -22.47 0.89
N GLY A 190 6.91 -21.61 1.72
CA GLY A 190 8.22 -21.02 1.46
C GLY A 190 8.20 -19.90 0.43
N GLY A 191 7.04 -19.26 0.20
CA GLY A 191 6.87 -18.19 -0.79
C GLY A 191 7.14 -16.79 -0.25
N LEU A 192 7.22 -15.82 -1.17
CA LEU A 192 7.36 -14.40 -0.89
C LEU A 192 5.99 -13.70 -0.92
N VAL A 193 5.73 -12.89 0.11
CA VAL A 193 4.61 -11.95 0.16
C VAL A 193 5.15 -10.54 0.36
N CYS A 194 4.76 -9.60 -0.51
CA CYS A 194 5.15 -8.19 -0.40
C CYS A 194 3.94 -7.35 0.02
N LEU A 195 4.08 -6.48 1.03
CA LEU A 195 2.98 -5.67 1.57
C LEU A 195 3.41 -4.23 1.83
N LEU A 196 2.68 -3.29 1.24
CA LEU A 196 2.76 -1.87 1.61
C LEU A 196 2.23 -1.71 3.04
N ALA A 197 3.01 -1.10 3.93
CA ALA A 197 2.85 -1.24 5.38
C ALA A 197 2.97 0.05 6.21
N ASP A 198 2.96 1.22 5.59
CA ASP A 198 3.13 2.54 6.24
C ASP A 198 1.84 3.36 6.33
N ARG A 199 0.71 2.81 5.88
CA ARG A 199 -0.62 3.45 5.99
C ARG A 199 -1.70 2.39 6.16
N ASP A 200 -2.49 2.51 7.23
CA ASP A 200 -3.69 1.68 7.39
C ASP A 200 -4.83 2.17 6.49
N LEU A 201 -5.42 1.22 5.76
CA LEU A 201 -6.60 1.43 4.90
C LEU A 201 -7.86 0.81 5.55
N GLY A 202 -7.71 0.13 6.67
CA GLY A 202 -8.78 -0.58 7.36
C GLY A 202 -9.14 0.01 8.72
N SER A 203 -9.94 -0.75 9.48
CA SER A 203 -10.35 -0.41 10.85
C SER A 203 -9.47 -1.07 11.93
N ASN A 204 -8.58 -1.97 11.54
CA ASN A 204 -7.88 -2.90 12.42
C ASN A 204 -6.36 -2.68 12.44
N GLY A 205 -5.88 -1.51 12.03
CA GLY A 205 -4.47 -1.14 12.16
C GLY A 205 -4.03 -1.05 13.61
N VAL A 206 -2.73 -1.19 13.79
CA VAL A 206 -2.06 -0.98 15.07
C VAL A 206 -1.56 0.45 15.14
N GLU A 207 -1.67 1.05 16.32
CA GLU A 207 -1.12 2.39 16.57
C GLU A 207 0.38 2.27 16.80
N VAL A 208 1.18 3.10 16.15
CA VAL A 208 2.63 3.17 16.31
C VAL A 208 3.04 4.63 16.49
N GLU A 209 4.16 4.86 17.18
CA GLU A 209 4.86 6.12 17.06
C GLU A 209 5.54 6.17 15.69
N PHE A 210 5.24 7.22 14.92
CA PHE A 210 5.83 7.50 13.61
C PHE A 210 6.25 8.97 13.58
N PHE A 211 7.54 9.24 13.38
CA PHE A 211 8.14 10.58 13.48
C PHE A 211 7.77 11.34 14.75
N GLY A 212 7.68 10.62 15.88
CA GLY A 212 7.32 11.18 17.19
C GLY A 212 5.83 11.48 17.40
N GLU A 213 4.97 11.10 16.45
CA GLU A 213 3.51 11.27 16.54
C GLU A 213 2.77 9.93 16.36
N PRO A 214 1.61 9.73 16.99
CA PRO A 214 0.80 8.54 16.76
C PRO A 214 0.29 8.45 15.32
N ALA A 215 0.44 7.27 14.72
CA ALA A 215 -0.10 6.91 13.42
C ALA A 215 -0.65 5.48 13.44
N ARG A 216 -1.54 5.14 12.50
CA ARG A 216 -2.05 3.77 12.34
C ARG A 216 -1.43 3.11 11.10
N VAL A 217 -0.90 1.91 11.30
CA VAL A 217 -0.30 1.08 10.25
C VAL A 217 -0.95 -0.31 10.23
N PRO A 218 -1.00 -1.00 9.08
CA PRO A 218 -1.66 -2.29 8.99
C PRO A 218 -0.93 -3.36 9.81
N ALA A 219 -1.67 -4.13 10.60
CA ALA A 219 -1.13 -5.24 11.42
C ALA A 219 -0.65 -6.45 10.58
N GLY A 220 -1.08 -6.52 9.32
CA GLY A 220 -0.95 -7.67 8.43
C GLY A 220 0.45 -8.27 8.36
N PRO A 221 1.53 -7.48 8.13
CA PRO A 221 2.87 -8.02 7.99
C PRO A 221 3.34 -8.82 9.22
N ALA A 222 3.29 -8.23 10.40
CA ALA A 222 3.69 -8.90 11.64
C ALA A 222 2.74 -10.03 12.02
N ALA A 223 1.43 -9.85 11.81
CA ALA A 223 0.44 -10.89 12.10
C ALA A 223 0.62 -12.15 11.24
N LEU A 224 0.97 -11.98 9.96
CA LEU A 224 1.28 -13.08 9.03
C LEU A 224 2.59 -13.76 9.39
N ALA A 225 3.65 -13.00 9.69
CA ALA A 225 4.94 -13.54 10.12
C ALA A 225 4.78 -14.42 11.37
N LEU A 226 4.10 -13.91 12.41
CA LEU A 226 3.82 -14.67 13.64
C LEU A 226 2.97 -15.93 13.40
N GLN A 227 1.98 -15.85 12.50
CA GLN A 227 1.07 -16.97 12.23
C GLN A 227 1.73 -18.10 11.42
N THR A 228 2.75 -17.78 10.64
CA THR A 228 3.32 -18.69 9.63
C THR A 228 4.75 -19.11 9.94
N GLY A 229 5.46 -18.37 10.80
CA GLY A 229 6.90 -18.52 11.02
C GLY A 229 7.75 -17.87 9.92
N ALA A 230 7.14 -17.15 8.98
CA ALA A 230 7.85 -16.42 7.93
C ALA A 230 8.75 -15.32 8.52
N ALA A 231 9.83 -14.99 7.83
CA ALA A 231 10.66 -13.84 8.17
C ALA A 231 9.93 -12.54 7.83
N LEU A 232 10.00 -11.53 8.71
CA LEU A 232 9.53 -10.18 8.42
C LEU A 232 10.73 -9.31 8.04
N LEU A 233 10.91 -9.04 6.75
CA LEU A 233 12.02 -8.24 6.22
C LEU A 233 11.52 -6.84 5.82
N PRO A 234 12.04 -5.77 6.42
CA PRO A 234 11.80 -4.42 5.91
C PRO A 234 12.44 -4.26 4.53
N ALA A 235 11.75 -3.57 3.64
CA ALA A 235 12.31 -3.11 2.38
C ALA A 235 12.02 -1.61 2.19
N SER A 236 12.92 -0.91 1.52
CA SER A 236 12.78 0.52 1.22
C SER A 236 13.35 0.84 -0.15
N LEU A 237 12.67 1.73 -0.86
CA LEU A 237 12.90 1.97 -2.27
C LEU A 237 13.02 3.47 -2.53
N TRP A 238 14.01 3.88 -3.30
CA TRP A 238 14.19 5.28 -3.69
C TRP A 238 14.84 5.40 -5.07
N TYR A 239 15.03 6.63 -5.50
CA TYR A 239 15.68 6.92 -6.77
C TYR A 239 17.05 7.55 -6.58
N GLU A 240 18.05 7.07 -7.32
CA GLU A 240 19.37 7.69 -7.44
C GLU A 240 19.63 8.09 -8.88
N GLY A 241 19.38 9.36 -9.20
CA GLY A 241 19.44 9.83 -10.58
C GLY A 241 18.47 9.06 -11.47
N ARG A 242 18.99 8.24 -12.39
CA ARG A 242 18.19 7.39 -13.29
C ARG A 242 17.98 5.96 -12.78
N ASN A 243 18.68 5.58 -11.72
CA ASN A 243 18.62 4.24 -11.17
C ASN A 243 17.52 4.13 -10.12
N TRP A 244 17.10 2.90 -9.89
CA TRP A 244 16.22 2.50 -8.80
C TRP A 244 17.08 1.85 -7.72
N VAL A 245 16.79 2.14 -6.46
CA VAL A 245 17.51 1.51 -5.35
C VAL A 245 16.53 0.67 -4.56
N ILE A 246 16.94 -0.55 -4.26
CA ILE A 246 16.23 -1.46 -3.36
C ILE A 246 17.15 -1.73 -2.19
N ARG A 247 16.69 -1.45 -0.98
CA ARG A 247 17.35 -1.90 0.24
C ARG A 247 16.42 -2.84 0.97
N VAL A 248 16.96 -3.98 1.37
CA VAL A 248 16.28 -4.92 2.28
C VAL A 248 17.13 -4.98 3.53
N GLN A 249 16.51 -4.62 4.66
CA GLN A 249 17.16 -4.59 5.96
C GLN A 249 17.05 -5.94 6.66
N ASP A 250 17.69 -6.05 7.82
CA ASP A 250 17.68 -7.28 8.62
C ASP A 250 16.27 -7.60 9.16
N GLU A 251 16.04 -8.87 9.46
CA GLU A 251 14.75 -9.37 9.94
C GLU A 251 14.31 -8.66 11.23
N ILE A 252 13.03 -8.26 11.28
CA ILE A 252 12.41 -7.79 12.50
C ILE A 252 12.23 -8.97 13.46
N PRO A 253 12.92 -8.97 14.62
CA PRO A 253 12.87 -10.10 15.53
C PRO A 253 11.47 -10.23 16.16
N VAL A 254 11.03 -11.47 16.32
CA VAL A 254 9.84 -11.79 17.10
C VAL A 254 10.18 -11.66 18.60
N PRO A 255 9.44 -10.86 19.39
CA PRO A 255 9.66 -10.80 20.84
C PRO A 255 9.46 -12.17 21.50
N ASP A 256 10.30 -12.51 22.47
CA ASP A 256 10.26 -13.81 23.16
C ASP A 256 8.97 -14.00 23.97
N SER A 257 8.50 -12.95 24.65
CA SER A 257 7.32 -12.95 25.53
C SER A 257 6.20 -12.02 25.05
N GLY A 258 5.03 -12.12 25.69
CA GLY A 258 3.86 -11.30 25.40
C GLY A 258 2.76 -12.06 24.62
N THR A 259 1.55 -11.53 24.70
CA THR A 259 0.40 -11.96 23.91
C THR A 259 0.66 -11.72 22.42
N ARG A 260 -0.13 -12.38 21.55
CA ARG A 260 -0.03 -12.18 20.10
C ARG A 260 -0.18 -10.71 19.71
N THR A 261 -1.12 -9.99 20.33
CA THR A 261 -1.36 -8.56 20.07
C THR A 261 -0.14 -7.71 20.44
N GLU A 262 0.45 -7.94 21.62
CA GLU A 262 1.65 -7.22 22.07
C GLU A 262 2.85 -7.49 21.17
N LYS A 263 3.01 -8.73 20.69
CA LYS A 263 4.09 -9.07 19.73
C LYS A 263 3.90 -8.37 18.39
N VAL A 264 2.68 -8.38 17.83
CA VAL A 264 2.35 -7.65 16.58
C VAL A 264 2.67 -6.17 16.74
N GLN A 265 2.21 -5.56 17.84
CA GLN A 265 2.46 -4.16 18.17
C GLN A 265 3.96 -3.84 18.18
N ALA A 266 4.76 -4.62 18.91
CA ALA A 266 6.20 -4.41 19.03
C ALA A 266 6.94 -4.59 17.70
N MET A 267 6.58 -5.60 16.91
CA MET A 267 7.16 -5.85 15.60
C MET A 267 6.82 -4.73 14.61
N MET A 268 5.57 -4.28 14.57
CA MET A 268 5.17 -3.17 13.69
C MET A 268 5.83 -1.86 14.10
N GLN A 269 5.98 -1.59 15.40
CA GLN A 269 6.73 -0.43 15.87
C GLN A 269 8.21 -0.49 15.45
N ALA A 270 8.84 -1.67 15.50
CA ALA A 270 10.21 -1.86 15.04
C ALA A 270 10.34 -1.66 13.51
N LEU A 271 9.37 -2.18 12.75
CA LEU A 271 9.29 -1.98 11.30
C LEU A 271 9.13 -0.49 10.94
N THR A 272 8.24 0.22 11.61
CA THR A 272 8.02 1.66 11.41
C THR A 272 9.30 2.47 11.66
N ARG A 273 10.09 2.13 12.69
CA ARG A 273 11.39 2.77 12.92
C ARG A 273 12.39 2.57 11.79
N VAL A 274 12.33 1.43 11.08
CA VAL A 274 13.15 1.24 9.88
C VAL A 274 12.64 2.14 8.76
N PHE A 275 11.33 2.25 8.58
CA PHE A 275 10.74 3.17 7.59
C PHE A 275 11.10 4.63 7.87
N GLU A 276 11.08 5.07 9.13
CA GLU A 276 11.48 6.43 9.53
C GLU A 276 12.88 6.79 9.04
N GLN A 277 13.84 5.87 9.20
CA GLN A 277 15.24 6.11 8.81
C GLN A 277 15.36 6.34 7.31
N GLU A 278 14.72 5.49 6.51
CA GLU A 278 14.82 5.56 5.04
C GLU A 278 14.00 6.72 4.48
N ILE A 279 12.82 6.99 5.05
CA ILE A 279 11.99 8.15 4.69
C ILE A 279 12.70 9.45 5.07
N ALA A 280 13.36 9.53 6.23
CA ALA A 280 14.14 10.71 6.63
C ALA A 280 15.35 10.95 5.70
N ALA A 281 15.99 9.88 5.24
CA ALA A 281 17.11 9.95 4.29
C ALA A 281 16.67 10.35 2.88
N HIS A 282 15.47 9.94 2.46
CA HIS A 282 14.93 10.13 1.11
C HIS A 282 13.49 10.67 1.11
N PRO A 283 13.21 11.82 1.76
CA PRO A 283 11.85 12.27 2.04
C PRO A 283 11.06 12.59 0.77
N GLN A 284 11.74 13.02 -0.29
CA GLN A 284 11.09 13.27 -1.59
C GLN A 284 10.58 11.99 -2.26
N ASP A 285 11.05 10.81 -1.86
CA ASP A 285 10.66 9.57 -2.49
C ASP A 285 9.52 8.89 -1.74
N TRP A 286 9.07 9.42 -0.60
CA TRP A 286 7.88 8.96 0.12
C TRP A 286 6.62 9.62 -0.45
N HIS A 287 5.79 8.80 -1.10
CA HIS A 287 4.68 9.24 -1.95
C HIS A 287 3.37 9.36 -1.18
N MET A 288 3.42 9.97 0.00
CA MET A 288 2.28 10.02 0.92
C MET A 288 1.48 11.32 0.78
N LEU A 289 0.54 11.32 -0.15
CA LEU A 289 -0.40 12.43 -0.39
C LEU A 289 -1.69 12.29 0.45
N GLN A 290 -1.83 11.19 1.19
CA GLN A 290 -2.94 10.88 2.07
C GLN A 290 -2.60 11.25 3.51
N ARG A 291 -3.60 11.27 4.38
CA ARG A 291 -3.41 11.46 5.83
C ARG A 291 -2.88 10.16 6.44
N VAL A 292 -1.91 10.27 7.34
CA VAL A 292 -1.29 9.12 8.03
C VAL A 292 -1.40 9.25 9.54
N PHE A 293 -1.11 10.43 10.06
CA PHE A 293 -1.07 10.67 11.49
C PHE A 293 -2.47 10.76 12.08
N THR A 294 -2.65 10.19 13.27
CA THR A 294 -3.96 10.10 13.93
C THR A 294 -4.62 11.47 14.10
N ALA A 295 -3.82 12.51 14.40
CA ALA A 295 -4.29 13.88 14.53
C ALA A 295 -4.91 14.45 13.24
N ASP A 296 -4.50 13.96 12.07
CA ASP A 296 -5.00 14.42 10.78
C ASP A 296 -6.25 13.63 10.33
N LEU A 297 -6.41 12.40 10.82
CA LEU A 297 -7.54 11.51 10.51
C LEU A 297 -8.81 11.91 11.25
N ASP A 298 -8.68 12.26 12.53
CA ASP A 298 -9.77 12.75 13.38
C ASP A 298 -9.32 14.04 14.10
N PRO A 299 -9.65 15.23 13.55
CA PRO A 299 -9.26 16.51 14.13
C PRO A 299 -9.76 16.72 15.57
N ALA A 300 -10.82 16.01 15.99
CA ALA A 300 -11.37 16.09 17.34
C ALA A 300 -10.54 15.31 18.37
N ARG A 301 -9.71 14.35 17.93
CA ARG A 301 -8.80 13.55 18.77
C ARG A 301 -7.35 14.04 18.77
N ALA A 302 -7.04 15.14 18.08
CA ALA A 302 -5.71 15.73 18.14
C ALA A 302 -5.37 16.14 19.60
N PRO A 303 -4.17 15.82 20.12
CA PRO A 303 -3.77 16.27 21.45
C PRO A 303 -3.78 17.80 21.49
N ARG A 304 -4.64 18.38 22.32
CA ARG A 304 -4.65 19.84 22.54
C ARG A 304 -3.39 20.23 23.32
N PRO A 305 -2.72 21.33 22.97
CA PRO A 305 -1.64 21.87 23.80
C PRO A 305 -2.16 22.14 25.22
N GLU A 306 -1.36 21.79 26.21
CA GLU A 306 -1.70 21.83 27.64
C GLU A 306 -2.13 23.23 28.13
N SER A 307 -1.77 24.28 27.40
CA SER A 307 -2.14 25.67 27.65
C SER A 307 -3.57 26.06 27.23
N ALA A 308 -4.37 25.13 26.69
CA ALA A 308 -5.70 25.41 26.15
C ALA A 308 -6.83 24.63 26.84
N ARG A 309 -6.68 24.27 28.12
CA ARG A 309 -7.81 23.83 28.96
C ARG A 309 -8.57 25.05 29.46
N PRO A 310 -9.84 25.27 29.07
CA PRO A 310 -10.66 26.33 29.67
C PRO A 310 -11.10 25.90 31.07
N ASP A 311 -11.11 26.85 32.01
CA ASP A 311 -11.74 26.69 33.32
C ASP A 311 -13.22 26.32 33.16
N GLU A 312 -13.66 25.32 33.93
CA GLU A 312 -14.92 24.58 33.74
C GLU A 312 -16.20 25.30 34.22
N ASP A 313 -16.18 26.63 34.39
CA ASP A 313 -17.31 27.41 34.90
C ASP A 313 -17.70 28.56 33.95
N ALA A 314 -18.47 28.27 32.89
CA ALA A 314 -19.44 29.20 32.27
C ALA A 314 -20.28 28.55 31.16
N ALA A 315 -21.46 28.08 31.56
CA ALA A 315 -22.77 28.12 30.91
C ALA A 315 -22.94 28.31 29.37
N THR A 316 -23.69 27.35 28.78
CA THR A 316 -24.88 27.47 27.90
C THR A 316 -24.84 28.30 26.61
N GLY A 317 -25.22 27.68 25.49
CA GLY A 317 -25.82 28.40 24.35
C GLY A 317 -25.62 27.74 22.98
N GLU A 318 -26.72 27.21 22.45
CA GLU A 318 -27.09 27.06 21.03
C GLU A 318 -26.27 26.20 20.05
N SER A 319 -26.99 25.21 19.53
CA SER A 319 -26.81 24.54 18.25
C SER A 319 -27.03 25.53 17.10
N ASP A 320 -26.19 25.46 16.07
CA ASP A 320 -26.66 25.61 14.70
C ASP A 320 -25.75 24.79 13.76
N ALA A 321 -26.42 23.99 12.95
CA ALA A 321 -25.88 23.28 11.83
C ALA A 321 -25.92 24.21 10.61
N ASP A 322 -24.83 24.27 9.84
CA ASP A 322 -24.95 24.50 8.41
C ASP A 322 -23.78 23.84 7.69
N ALA A 323 -24.16 22.98 6.75
CA ALA A 323 -23.30 22.20 5.89
C ALA A 323 -23.27 22.89 4.53
N ASP A 324 -22.10 23.40 4.13
CA ASP A 324 -21.87 23.81 2.76
C ASP A 324 -21.01 22.78 2.04
N ALA A 325 -21.67 22.11 1.09
CA ALA A 325 -21.09 21.24 0.10
C ALA A 325 -20.54 22.07 -1.06
N ASP A 326 -19.28 21.86 -1.42
CA ASP A 326 -18.81 22.25 -2.75
C ASP A 326 -17.85 21.21 -3.33
N ALA A 327 -18.22 20.73 -4.50
CA ALA A 327 -17.64 19.65 -5.25
C ALA A 327 -16.66 20.20 -6.29
N ASP A 328 -15.43 19.66 -6.39
CA ASP A 328 -14.76 19.54 -7.68
C ASP A 328 -13.53 18.62 -7.68
N ALA A 329 -13.66 17.52 -8.45
CA ALA A 329 -12.71 16.92 -9.39
C ALA A 329 -11.22 16.88 -9.00
N ASP A 330 -10.84 15.84 -8.26
CA ASP A 330 -9.49 15.27 -8.29
C ASP A 330 -9.58 13.78 -8.67
N ALA A 331 -8.69 13.35 -9.57
CA ALA A 331 -8.58 11.98 -10.06
C ALA A 331 -7.81 11.10 -9.06
N ASP A 332 -8.19 11.18 -7.79
CA ASP A 332 -7.78 10.24 -6.76
C ASP A 332 -8.92 9.21 -6.63
N ALA A 333 -8.61 7.96 -6.94
CA ALA A 333 -9.49 6.84 -6.61
C ALA A 333 -9.46 6.68 -5.08
N ASP A 334 -10.38 7.36 -4.40
CA ASP A 334 -10.79 7.06 -3.02
C ASP A 334 -12.31 6.84 -3.05
N ALA A 335 -12.73 5.64 -2.66
CA ALA A 335 -14.11 5.21 -2.57
C ALA A 335 -14.59 5.37 -1.12
N ASP A 336 -15.21 6.50 -0.80
CA ASP A 336 -16.16 6.58 0.32
C ASP A 336 -17.56 6.30 -0.24
N ALA A 337 -18.05 5.08 -0.02
CA ALA A 337 -19.46 4.75 -0.10
C ALA A 337 -19.80 3.77 1.03
N ASP A 338 -20.59 4.24 1.99
CA ASP A 338 -21.27 3.37 2.95
C ASP A 338 -22.10 2.33 2.19
N PRO A 339 -22.03 1.02 2.52
CA PRO A 339 -22.98 0.06 2.00
C PRO A 339 -24.34 0.28 2.68
N GLU A 340 -25.37 0.55 1.87
CA GLU A 340 -26.76 0.44 2.33
C GLU A 340 -27.06 -1.01 2.80
N PRO A 341 -27.88 -1.21 3.83
CA PRO A 341 -28.22 -2.54 4.31
C PRO A 341 -29.16 -3.25 3.33
N GLU A 342 -28.79 -4.47 2.92
CA GLU A 342 -29.72 -5.38 2.24
C GLU A 342 -30.79 -5.89 3.24
N PRO A 343 -32.03 -6.13 2.78
CA PRO A 343 -33.15 -6.48 3.66
C PRO A 343 -33.05 -7.91 4.20
N GLU A 344 -33.42 -8.05 5.47
CA GLU A 344 -33.64 -9.32 6.16
C GLU A 344 -34.63 -10.20 5.38
N ILE A 345 -34.23 -11.43 5.10
CA ILE A 345 -35.13 -12.50 4.68
C ILE A 345 -35.41 -13.34 5.92
N ASP A 346 -36.60 -13.14 6.49
CA ASP A 346 -37.14 -13.96 7.56
C ASP A 346 -37.23 -15.43 7.13
N GLY A 347 -36.78 -16.31 8.02
CA GLY A 347 -36.92 -17.75 7.89
C GLY A 347 -38.27 -18.24 8.41
N GLU A 348 -38.86 -19.20 7.71
CA GLU A 348 -39.76 -20.21 8.26
C GLU A 348 -39.51 -21.52 7.49
N THR A 349 -38.92 -22.51 8.17
CA THR A 349 -39.53 -23.75 8.70
C THR A 349 -39.56 -24.92 7.71
N GLY A 350 -39.18 -26.10 8.19
CA GLY A 350 -39.40 -27.37 7.48
C GLY A 350 -38.31 -28.41 7.69
N GLU A 351 -38.47 -29.21 8.74
CA GLU A 351 -37.83 -30.51 8.95
C GLU A 351 -37.93 -31.41 7.71
N ASP A 352 -36.88 -32.18 7.40
CA ASP A 352 -36.92 -33.65 7.57
C ASP A 352 -35.57 -34.30 7.22
N THR A 353 -35.11 -35.20 8.09
CA THR A 353 -34.04 -36.18 7.81
C THR A 353 -34.76 -37.49 7.47
N PRO A 354 -34.27 -38.30 6.51
CA PRO A 354 -33.50 -39.46 6.97
C PRO A 354 -32.36 -39.90 6.03
N ALA A 355 -31.30 -40.43 6.63
CA ALA A 355 -30.40 -41.42 6.03
C ALA A 355 -30.80 -42.82 6.56
N PRO A 356 -30.18 -43.96 6.17
CA PRO A 356 -29.21 -44.24 5.10
C PRO A 356 -29.57 -45.49 4.26
N ALA A 357 -28.81 -45.81 3.21
CA ALA A 357 -28.68 -47.19 2.72
C ALA A 357 -27.30 -47.43 2.11
N GLU A 358 -26.61 -48.42 2.65
CA GLU A 358 -25.39 -49.06 2.17
C GLU A 358 -25.65 -49.81 0.85
N ASP A 359 -24.67 -49.89 -0.06
CA ASP A 359 -24.16 -51.22 -0.46
C ASP A 359 -22.79 -51.17 -1.15
N ARG A 360 -22.07 -52.29 -0.95
CA ARG A 360 -20.68 -52.62 -1.30
C ARG A 360 -20.46 -52.97 -2.79
N VAL A 361 -19.17 -53.20 -3.10
CA VAL A 361 -18.53 -54.22 -4.00
C VAL A 361 -17.52 -53.52 -4.94
N THR A 362 -16.21 -53.49 -4.64
CA THR A 362 -15.10 -54.43 -5.04
C THR A 362 -15.02 -54.72 -6.56
N ALA A 363 -13.92 -54.91 -7.27
CA ALA A 363 -12.46 -54.94 -7.05
C ALA A 363 -11.80 -55.10 -8.46
N GLY A 364 -10.48 -54.86 -8.53
CA GLY A 364 -9.57 -55.39 -9.57
C GLY A 364 -9.37 -54.49 -10.79
N GLY A 365 -8.17 -54.29 -11.33
CA GLY A 365 -6.85 -54.87 -11.10
C GLY A 365 -5.97 -54.66 -12.33
N SER A 366 -4.65 -54.72 -12.12
CA SER A 366 -3.59 -55.08 -13.10
C SER A 366 -3.07 -54.04 -14.11
N GLY A 367 -1.87 -53.52 -13.80
CA GLY A 367 -0.63 -53.86 -14.53
C GLY A 367 -0.22 -53.03 -15.78
N PRO A 368 1.09 -53.04 -16.16
CA PRO A 368 1.74 -51.87 -16.77
C PRO A 368 2.43 -52.11 -18.16
N VAL A 369 3.02 -51.03 -18.71
CA VAL A 369 4.10 -50.97 -19.77
C VAL A 369 3.59 -51.16 -21.23
N PRO A 370 4.15 -50.48 -22.28
CA PRO A 370 5.50 -49.91 -22.44
C PRO A 370 5.67 -48.41 -22.56
#